data_AF-A0A6G1DAB9-F1
#
_entry.id   AF-A0A6G1DAB9-F1
#
_cell.length_a   1.000
_cell.length_b   1.000
_cell.length_c   1.000
_cell.angle_alpha   90.00
_cell.angle_beta   90.00
_cell.angle_gamma   90.00
#
_symmetry.space_group_name_H-M   'P 1'
#
loop_
_entity.id
_entity.type
_entity.pdbx_description
1 polymer ?
#
loop_
_entity_poly.entity_id
_entity_poly.type
_entity_poly.pdbx_seq_one_letter_code
_entity_poly.pdbx_strand_id
1 'polypeptide(L)' 'MAAEVAAATALGADVVELRLNRLSGFVPRWDLPILLAQLRLLPAIVTYSIPRQRRYSLSF' A
#
# COMPACT_ATOMS: atom_id res chain seq x y z
N MET A 1 -6.58 0.48 -5.97
CA MET A 1 -6.00 1.39 -4.96
C MET A 1 -6.57 2.81 -5.02
N ALA A 2 -6.32 3.62 -6.06
CA ALA A 2 -6.82 5.01 -6.09
C ALA A 2 -8.36 5.13 -5.98
N ALA A 3 -9.09 4.23 -6.66
CA ALA A 3 -10.54 4.15 -6.54
C ALA A 3 -11.00 3.74 -5.13
N GLU A 4 -10.29 2.80 -4.47
CA GLU A 4 -10.60 2.41 -3.09
C GLU A 4 -10.36 3.57 -2.11
N VAL A 5 -9.28 4.34 -2.30
CA VAL A 5 -9.00 5.53 -1.48
C VAL A 5 -10.05 6.60 -1.70
N ALA A 6 -10.44 6.88 -2.95
CA ALA A 6 -11.51 7.82 -3.25
C ALA A 6 -12.85 7.39 -2.65
N ALA A 7 -13.17 6.09 -2.69
CA ALA A 7 -14.37 5.56 -2.03
C ALA A 7 -14.29 5.71 -0.51
N ALA A 8 -13.14 5.44 0.11
CA ALA A 8 -12.95 5.65 1.55
C ALA A 8 -13.11 7.13 1.94
N THR A 9 -12.58 8.06 1.13
CA THR A 9 -12.79 9.51 1.30
C THR A 9 -14.27 9.88 1.19
N ALA A 10 -14.98 9.35 0.18
CA ALA A 10 -16.41 9.61 0.01
C ALA A 10 -17.27 9.07 1.18
N LEU A 11 -16.79 8.03 1.86
CA LEU A 11 -17.39 7.48 3.07
C LEU A 11 -17.00 8.24 4.35
N GLY A 12 -16.15 9.28 4.25
CA GLY A 12 -15.73 10.10 5.39
C GLY A 12 -14.56 9.53 6.19
N ALA A 13 -13.72 8.69 5.60
CA ALA A 13 -12.50 8.22 6.27
C ALA A 13 -11.48 9.36 6.41
N ASP A 14 -10.88 9.49 7.60
CA ASP A 14 -9.83 10.48 7.87
C ASP A 14 -8.42 10.00 7.49
N VAL A 15 -8.22 8.68 7.38
CA VAL A 15 -6.93 8.04 7.09
C VAL A 15 -7.16 6.76 6.31
N VAL A 16 -6.20 6.39 5.45
CA VAL A 16 -6.21 5.12 4.71
C VAL A 16 -4.99 4.28 5.03
N GLU A 17 -5.16 2.96 5.16
CA GLU A 17 -4.06 2.02 5.27
C GLU A 17 -3.77 1.37 3.90
N LEU A 18 -2.55 1.56 3.39
CA LEU A 18 -2.08 0.96 2.13
C LEU A 18 -1.31 -0.33 2.43
N ARG A 19 -1.94 -1.46 2.14
CA ARG A 19 -1.37 -2.80 2.32
C ARG A 19 -0.59 -3.24 1.08
N LEU A 20 0.68 -2.84 1.02
CA LEU A 20 1.58 -3.09 -0.12
C LEU A 20 1.80 -4.58 -0.40
N ASN A 21 1.67 -5.43 0.61
CA ASN A 21 1.80 -6.88 0.46
C ASN A 21 0.69 -7.52 -0.38
N ARG A 22 -0.39 -6.79 -0.69
CA ARG A 22 -1.45 -7.22 -1.60
C ARG A 22 -1.20 -6.81 -3.06
N LEU A 23 -0.20 -5.96 -3.31
CA LEU A 23 0.18 -5.55 -4.65
C LEU A 23 1.14 -6.59 -5.26
N SER A 24 0.72 -7.22 -6.34
CA SER A 24 1.58 -8.13 -7.11
C SER A 24 2.67 -7.35 -7.84
N GLY A 25 3.92 -7.83 -7.75
CA GLY A 25 5.03 -7.23 -8.52
C GLY A 25 5.49 -5.86 -8.01
N PHE A 26 5.07 -5.44 -6.82
CA PHE A 26 5.39 -4.13 -6.28
C PHE A 26 6.90 -3.99 -5.97
N VAL A 27 7.51 -2.95 -6.56
CA VAL A 27 8.91 -2.56 -6.36
C VAL A 27 8.95 -1.28 -5.50
N PRO A 28 9.31 -1.36 -4.20
CA PRO A 28 9.13 -0.25 -3.27
C PRO A 28 9.76 1.07 -3.68
N ARG A 29 10.99 1.05 -4.21
CA ARG A 29 11.72 2.28 -4.56
C ARG A 29 11.14 3.01 -5.77
N TRP A 30 10.48 2.29 -6.68
CA TRP A 30 9.93 2.84 -7.91
C TRP A 30 8.45 3.16 -7.79
N ASP A 31 7.69 2.24 -7.22
CA ASP A 31 6.23 2.31 -7.24
C ASP A 31 5.68 3.15 -6.08
N LEU A 32 6.33 3.15 -4.91
CA LEU A 32 5.81 3.86 -3.74
C LEU A 32 5.69 5.38 -3.96
N PRO A 33 6.70 6.09 -4.51
CA PRO A 33 6.56 7.53 -4.76
C PRO A 33 5.44 7.85 -5.75
N ILE A 34 5.27 7.01 -6.79
CA ILE A 34 4.19 7.16 -7.79
C ILE A 34 2.83 6.95 -7.13
N LEU A 35 2.70 5.89 -6.33
CA LEU A 35 1.48 5.56 -5.59
C LEU A 35 1.08 6.70 -4.64
N LEU A 36 2.01 7.21 -3.85
CA LEU A 36 1.74 8.31 -2.92
C LEU A 36 1.43 9.63 -3.65
N ALA A 37 2.08 9.90 -4.79
CA ALA A 37 1.80 11.10 -5.59
C ALA A 37 0.37 11.12 -6.16
N GLN A 38 -0.19 9.94 -6.45
CA GLN A 38 -1.57 9.76 -6.92
C GLN A 38 -2.59 9.84 -5.78
N LEU A 39 -2.21 9.39 -4.58
CA LEU A 39 -3.07 9.33 -3.40
C LEU A 39 -2.93 10.61 -2.56
N ARG A 40 -3.48 11.72 -3.06
CA ARG A 40 -3.44 13.03 -2.36
C ARG A 40 -4.66 13.33 -1.50
N LEU A 41 -5.67 12.47 -1.52
CA LEU A 41 -6.96 12.75 -0.91
C LEU A 41 -6.96 12.62 0.62
N LEU A 42 -6.15 11.70 1.16
CA LEU A 42 -6.11 11.41 2.59
C LEU A 42 -4.67 11.09 3.06
N PRO A 43 -4.34 11.37 4.33
CA PRO A 43 -3.18 10.80 4.99
C PRO A 43 -3.17 9.27 4.84
N ALA A 44 -1.99 8.70 4.59
CA ALA A 44 -1.82 7.27 4.35
C ALA A 44 -0.84 6.63 5.34
N ILE A 45 -1.24 5.51 5.93
CA ILE A 45 -0.37 4.59 6.67
C ILE A 45 0.06 3.49 5.69
N VAL A 46 1.35 3.34 5.47
CA VAL A 46 1.89 2.35 4.53
C VAL A 46 2.36 1.12 5.29
N THR A 47 1.73 -0.04 5.02
CA THR A 47 2.06 -1.31 5.67
C THR A 47 2.67 -2.29 4.67
N TYR A 48 3.96 -2.58 4.87
CA TYR A 48 4.68 -3.61 4.12
C TYR A 48 4.93 -4.84 5.01
N SER A 49 4.01 -5.82 4.93
CA SER A 49 4.14 -7.08 5.68
C SER A 49 4.69 -8.18 4.79
N ILE A 50 5.81 -8.78 5.18
CA ILE A 50 6.33 -9.98 4.53
C ILE A 50 5.40 -11.15 4.93
N PRO A 51 4.74 -11.82 3.97
CA PRO A 51 3.89 -12.96 4.29
C PRO A 51 4.72 -14.06 4.96
N ARG A 52 4.21 -14.62 6.08
CA ARG A 52 4.91 -15.64 6.88
C ARG A 52 5.40 -16.84 6.07
N GLN A 53 4.74 -17.19 4.96
CA GLN A 53 5.13 -18.32 4.10
C GLN A 53 6.45 -18.12 3.33
N ARG A 54 6.94 -16.89 3.14
CA ARG A 54 8.23 -16.64 2.45
C ARG A 54 9.47 -16.67 3.36
N ARG A 55 9.29 -16.87 4.68
CA ARG A 55 10.43 -16.91 5.63
C ARG A 55 11.36 -18.11 5.45
N TYR A 56 10.93 -19.17 4.76
CA TYR A 56 11.75 -20.38 4.55
C TYR A 56 12.57 -20.39 3.26
N SER A 57 12.46 -19.36 2.41
CA SER A 57 13.19 -19.30 1.13
C SER A 57 14.28 -18.23 1.10
N LEU A 58 14.51 -17.53 2.21
CA LEU A 58 15.61 -16.61 2.40
C LEU A 58 16.57 -17.21 3.43
N SER A 59 17.22 -18.31 3.03
CA SER A 59 18.51 -18.69 3.60
C SER A 59 19.53 -17.74 2.97
N PHE A 60 20.17 -16.93 3.81
CA PHE A 60 21.26 -16.02 3.42
C PHE A 60 22.47 -16.81 2.90
#